data_AF-A0A653Y9V1-F1
#
_entry.id   AF-A0A653Y9V1-F1
#
_cell.length_a   1.000
_cell.length_b   1.000
_cell.length_c   1.000
_cell.angle_alpha   90.00
_cell.angle_beta   90.00
_cell.angle_gamma   90.00
#
_symmetry.space_group_name_H-M   'P 1'
#
loop_
_entity.id
_entity.type
_entity.pdbx_description
1 polymer ?
#
loop_
_entity_poly.entity_id
_entity_poly.type
_entity_poly.pdbx_seq_one_letter_code
_entity_poly.pdbx_strand_id
1 'polypeptide(L)' 'MFFKKTTKREQANAQKAAGSAFVFYLLALGGHASYAFFQGESTPVTFVILMTGLLVFFTADWLYNKKHS' A
#
# COMPACT_ATOMS: atom_id res chain seq x y z
N MET A 1 4.86 -17.51 26.92
CA MET A 1 4.18 -17.72 25.62
C MET A 1 4.38 -16.45 24.80
N PHE A 2 5.16 -16.52 23.71
CA PHE A 2 5.67 -15.33 23.00
C PHE A 2 4.68 -14.69 22.00
N PHE A 3 3.50 -15.28 21.80
CA PHE A 3 2.48 -14.73 20.92
C PHE A 3 1.20 -14.45 21.71
N LYS A 4 1.10 -13.23 22.21
CA LYS A 4 -0.14 -12.68 22.77
C LYS A 4 -1.10 -12.49 21.58
N LYS A 5 -2.26 -13.17 21.61
CA LYS A 5 -3.29 -12.99 20.56
C LYS A 5 -3.71 -11.52 20.52
N THR A 6 -3.59 -10.93 19.34
CA THR A 6 -4.03 -9.57 19.05
C THR A 6 -5.52 -9.44 19.39
N THR A 7 -5.86 -8.42 20.17
CA THR A 7 -7.26 -8.16 20.53
C THR A 7 -8.01 -7.57 19.33
N LYS A 8 -9.34 -7.79 19.27
CA LYS A 8 -10.19 -7.27 18.18
C LYS A 8 -10.04 -5.76 17.96
N ARG A 9 -9.75 -5.02 19.04
CA ARG A 9 -9.56 -3.57 19.03
C ARG A 9 -8.22 -3.16 18.43
N GLU A 10 -7.16 -3.92 18.69
CA GLU A 10 -5.85 -3.73 18.05
C GLU A 10 -5.91 -4.08 16.56
N GLN A 11 -6.66 -5.11 16.17
CA GLN A 11 -6.87 -5.48 14.77
C GLN A 11 -7.61 -4.38 13.98
N ALA A 12 -8.69 -3.83 14.54
CA ALA A 12 -9.44 -2.75 13.90
C ALA A 12 -8.61 -1.46 13.73
N ASN A 13 -7.80 -1.12 14.74
CA ASN A 13 -6.89 0.02 14.65
C ASN A 13 -5.77 -0.22 13.62
N ALA A 14 -5.20 -1.42 13.57
CA ALA A 14 -4.19 -1.77 12.57
C ALA A 14 -4.75 -1.69 11.15
N GLN A 15 -5.97 -2.17 10.92
CA GLN A 15 -6.65 -2.06 9.62
C GLN A 15 -6.90 -0.61 9.21
N LYS A 16 -7.33 0.24 10.16
CA LYS A 16 -7.53 1.67 9.91
C LYS A 16 -6.20 2.38 9.59
N ALA A 17 -5.13 2.06 10.33
CA ALA A 17 -3.80 2.60 10.11
C ALA A 17 -3.18 2.13 8.78
N ALA A 18 -3.42 0.88 8.39
CA ALA A 18 -3.00 0.34 7.09
C ALA A 18 -3.66 1.12 5.95
N GLY A 19 -4.96 1.42 6.07
CA GLY A 19 -5.67 2.25 5.09
C GLY A 19 -5.09 3.66 4.95
N SER A 20 -4.79 4.34 6.06
CA SER A 20 -4.18 5.67 6.02
C SER A 20 -2.73 5.66 5.51
N ALA A 21 -1.94 4.65 5.90
CA ALA A 21 -0.57 4.48 5.42
C ALA A 21 -0.55 4.21 3.92
N PHE A 22 -1.52 3.45 3.41
CA PHE A 22 -1.69 3.20 1.97
C PHE A 22 -1.93 4.50 1.18
N VAL A 23 -2.86 5.33 1.64
CA VAL A 23 -3.15 6.62 0.98
C VAL A 23 -1.92 7.53 0.99
N PHE A 24 -1.23 7.63 2.13
CA PHE A 24 0.01 8.41 2.23
C PHE A 24 1.09 7.89 1.27
N TYR A 25 1.23 6.57 1.19
CA TYR A 25 2.21 5.92 0.32
C TYR A 25 1.91 6.14 -1.17
N LEU A 26 0.65 6.03 -1.58
CA LEU A 26 0.20 6.37 -2.94
C LEU A 26 0.51 7.83 -3.29
N LEU A 27 0.27 8.77 -2.37
CA LEU A 27 0.55 10.19 -2.59
C LEU A 27 2.05 10.46 -2.71
N ALA A 28 2.87 9.86 -1.84
CA ALA A 28 4.32 10.00 -1.90
C ALA A 28 4.89 9.44 -3.22
N LEU A 29 4.39 8.28 -3.65
CA LEU A 29 4.79 7.66 -4.91
C LEU A 29 4.28 8.39 -6.15
N GLY A 30 3.04 8.87 -6.13
CA GLY A 30 2.51 9.72 -7.19
C GLY A 30 3.30 11.02 -7.32
N GLY A 31 3.69 11.63 -6.20
CA GLY A 31 4.56 12.80 -6.19
C GLY A 31 5.93 12.50 -6.78
N HIS A 32 6.54 11.36 -6.41
CA HIS A 32 7.84 10.96 -6.93
C HIS A 32 7.80 10.62 -8.44
N ALA A 33 6.74 9.95 -8.91
CA ALA A 33 6.53 9.67 -10.33
C ALA A 33 6.32 10.97 -11.13
N SER A 34 5.52 11.88 -10.61
CA SER A 34 5.26 13.19 -11.25
C SER A 34 6.56 13.99 -11.36
N TYR A 35 7.34 14.04 -10.29
CA TYR A 35 8.64 14.72 -10.28
C TYR A 35 9.62 14.11 -11.29
N ALA A 36 9.72 12.79 -11.37
CA ALA A 36 10.56 12.10 -12.35
C ALA A 36 10.10 12.35 -13.80
N PHE A 37 8.78 12.39 -14.04
CA PHE A 37 8.20 12.72 -15.35
C PHE A 37 8.58 14.14 -15.81
N PHE A 38 8.50 15.13 -14.92
CA PHE A 38 8.91 16.50 -15.23
C PHE A 38 10.43 16.67 -15.39
N GLN A 39 11.24 15.81 -14.78
CA GLN A 39 12.70 15.80 -14.99
C GLN A 39 13.14 15.10 -16.27
N GLY A 40 12.24 14.44 -17.00
CA GLY A 40 12.58 13.72 -18.24
C GLY A 40 13.48 12.49 -18.01
N GLU A 41 13.62 12.05 -16.76
CA GLU A 41 14.36 10.83 -16.43
C GLU A 41 13.53 9.59 -16.76
N SER A 42 14.19 8.58 -17.33
CA SER A 42 13.57 7.27 -17.52
C SER A 42 13.20 6.69 -16.17
N THR A 43 11.92 6.40 -15.95
CA THR A 43 11.46 5.88 -14.66
C THR A 43 12.22 4.59 -14.32
N PRO A 44 12.92 4.50 -13.17
CA PRO A 44 13.76 3.35 -12.87
C PRO A 44 12.93 2.07 -12.81
N VAL A 45 13.43 0.98 -13.40
CA VAL A 45 12.72 -0.31 -13.49
C VAL A 45 12.33 -0.85 -12.12
N THR A 46 13.16 -0.61 -11.09
CA THR A 46 12.85 -0.93 -9.69
C THR A 46 11.60 -0.22 -9.16
N PHE A 47 11.37 1.02 -9.56
CA PHE A 47 10.17 1.77 -9.20
C PHE A 47 8.92 1.17 -9.86
N VAL A 48 9.02 0.78 -11.13
CA VAL A 48 7.92 0.15 -11.87
C VAL A 48 7.55 -1.20 -11.26
N ILE A 49 8.55 -2.06 -10.99
CA ILE A 49 8.33 -3.38 -10.37
C ILE A 49 7.65 -3.23 -9.01
N LEU A 50 8.13 -2.28 -8.19
CA LEU A 50 7.55 -1.98 -6.90
C LEU A 50 6.09 -1.51 -7.06
N MET A 51 5.81 -0.57 -7.97
CA MET A 51 4.45 -0.10 -8.25
C MET A 51 3.51 -1.20 -8.72
N THR A 52 3.97 -2.09 -9.61
CA THR A 52 3.18 -3.24 -10.05
C THR A 52 2.90 -4.20 -8.90
N GLY A 53 3.89 -4.50 -8.05
CA GLY A 53 3.71 -5.37 -6.89
C GLY A 53 2.69 -4.81 -5.89
N LEU A 54 2.73 -3.50 -5.64
CA LEU A 54 1.77 -2.81 -4.78
C LEU A 54 0.36 -2.81 -5.37
N LEU A 55 0.21 -2.51 -6.66
CA LEU A 55 -1.09 -2.59 -7.33
C LEU A 55 -1.70 -3.99 -7.19
N VAL A 56 -0.92 -5.04 -7.45
CA VAL A 56 -1.39 -6.43 -7.32
C VAL A 56 -1.78 -6.74 -5.87
N PHE A 57 -0.93 -6.40 -4.90
CA PHE A 57 -1.20 -6.63 -3.48
C PHE A 57 -2.49 -5.96 -3.02
N PHE A 58 -2.68 -4.68 -3.36
CA PHE A 58 -3.87 -3.93 -2.96
C PHE A 58 -5.13 -4.35 -3.71
N THR A 59 -5.02 -4.71 -4.99
CA THR A 59 -6.17 -5.23 -5.75
C THR A 59 -6.60 -6.59 -5.18
N ALA A 60 -5.65 -7.45 -4.82
CA ALA A 60 -5.93 -8.70 -4.14
C ALA A 60 -6.57 -8.45 -2.76
N ASP A 61 -5.97 -7.61 -1.93
CA ASP A 61 -6.53 -7.26 -0.61
C ASP A 61 -7.96 -6.74 -0.74
N TRP A 62 -8.22 -5.79 -1.66
CA TRP A 62 -9.57 -5.27 -1.90
C TRP A 62 -10.54 -6.35 -2.36
N LEU A 63 -10.14 -7.23 -3.29
CA LEU A 63 -10.99 -8.31 -3.80
C LEU A 63 -11.32 -9.34 -2.70
N TYR A 64 -10.35 -9.70 -1.86
CA TYR A 64 -10.52 -10.65 -0.77
C TYR A 64 -11.30 -10.06 0.42
N ASN A 65 -11.06 -8.79 0.77
CA ASN A 65 -11.73 -8.14 1.89
C ASN A 65 -13.19 -7.77 1.53
N LYS A 66 -13.50 -7.51 0.25
CA LYS A 66 -14.88 -7.29 -0.24
C LYS A 66 -15.74 -8.56 -0.22
N LYS A 67 -15.13 -9.75 -0.21
CA LYS A 67 -15.84 -11.05 -0.17
C LYS A 67 -16.31 -11.46 1.22
N HIS A 68 -15.93 -10.72 2.26
CA HIS A 68 -16.19 -11.03 3.67
C HIS A 68 -17.09 -10.00 4.39
N SER A 69 -17.64 -9.02 3.67
CA SER A 69 -18.68 -8.10 4.16
C SER A 69 -20.05 -8.48 3.64
#